data_AF-A0A378Y7V1-F1
#
_entry.id   AF-A0A378Y7V1-F1
#
_cell.length_a   1.000
_cell.length_b   1.000
_cell.length_c   1.000
_cell.angle_alpha   90.00
_cell.angle_beta   90.00
_cell.angle_gamma   90.00
#
_symmetry.space_group_name_H-M   'P 1'
#
loop_
_entity.id
_entity.type
_entity.pdbx_description
1 polymer ?
#
loop_
_entity_poly.entity_id
_entity_poly.type
_entity_poly.pdbx_seq_one_letter_code
_entity_poly.pdbx_strand_id
1 'polypeptide(L)'
;MTAEIAASDAAMRAAAAAWSRARIYDDKLGEVDAARLAAWAESVQRWELTAPDLLEGVIRHYESNTEGRTIGIGDLLHHAREVRRQRAEREKAVEVREGAAVLPAGSRYAGLPINATGNPVRAAYDINGAVERCCPKCGAAIGDPCIAKTGLGQKIPCLARMTGRSGAVGEP
;
A
#
# COMPACT_ATOMS: atom_id res chain seq x y z
N MET A 1 44.12 -4.58 13.76
CA MET A 1 42.93 -3.98 14.38
C MET A 1 41.72 -4.64 13.77
N THR A 2 41.16 -5.64 14.44
CA THR A 2 39.86 -6.24 14.11
C THR A 2 38.81 -5.17 14.36
N ALA A 3 38.13 -4.71 13.30
CA ALA A 3 36.94 -3.89 13.47
C ALA A 3 35.93 -4.72 14.28
N GLU A 4 35.56 -4.24 15.46
CA GLU A 4 34.43 -4.80 16.20
C GLU A 4 33.19 -4.63 15.31
N ILE A 5 32.74 -5.73 14.72
CA ILE A 5 31.54 -5.76 13.91
C ILE A 5 30.37 -5.64 14.89
N ALA A 6 29.73 -4.48 14.94
CA ALA A 6 28.57 -4.25 15.80
C ALA A 6 27.28 -4.88 15.24
N ALA A 7 27.37 -5.54 14.07
CA ALA A 7 26.24 -6.14 13.40
C ALA A 7 25.92 -7.57 13.88
N SER A 8 24.64 -7.89 14.00
CA SER A 8 24.13 -9.23 14.30
C SER A 8 24.48 -10.24 13.20
N ASP A 9 24.64 -11.51 13.58
CA ASP A 9 24.88 -12.61 12.62
C ASP A 9 23.82 -12.69 11.53
N ALA A 10 22.57 -12.37 11.87
CA ALA A 10 21.47 -12.34 10.90
C ALA A 10 21.68 -11.27 9.83
N ALA A 11 22.10 -10.06 10.23
CA ALA A 11 22.41 -8.97 9.32
C ALA A 11 23.64 -9.29 8.45
N MET A 12 24.66 -9.93 9.04
CA MET A 12 25.84 -10.39 8.30
C MET A 12 25.46 -11.39 7.21
N ARG A 13 24.64 -12.41 7.54
CA ARG A 13 24.15 -13.38 6.55
C ARG A 13 23.29 -12.73 5.47
N ALA A 14 22.43 -11.79 5.83
CA ALA A 14 21.57 -11.08 4.87
C ALA A 14 22.39 -10.20 3.91
N ALA A 15 23.37 -9.47 4.42
CA ALA A 15 24.29 -8.68 3.61
C ALA A 15 25.12 -9.57 2.68
N ALA A 16 25.60 -10.73 3.16
CA ALA A 16 26.37 -11.67 2.35
C ALA A 16 25.52 -12.24 1.20
N ALA A 17 24.28 -12.63 1.48
CA ALA A 17 23.35 -13.12 0.47
C ALA A 17 23.06 -12.06 -0.60
N ALA A 18 22.86 -10.79 -0.19
CA ALA A 18 22.67 -9.68 -1.12
C ALA A 18 23.91 -9.44 -1.99
N TRP A 19 25.10 -9.45 -1.39
CA TRP A 19 26.37 -9.31 -2.12
C TRP A 19 26.54 -10.44 -3.15
N SER A 20 26.39 -11.69 -2.72
CA SER A 20 26.49 -12.86 -3.61
C SER A 20 25.49 -12.77 -4.77
N ARG A 21 24.26 -12.31 -4.52
CA ARG A 21 23.29 -12.10 -5.60
C ARG A 21 23.73 -11.00 -6.57
N ALA A 22 24.22 -9.87 -6.06
CA ALA A 22 24.66 -8.77 -6.90
C ALA A 22 25.82 -9.18 -7.81
N ARG A 23 26.74 -10.02 -7.31
CA ARG A 23 27.85 -10.56 -8.12
C ARG A 23 27.41 -11.47 -9.26
N ILE A 24 26.27 -12.14 -9.12
CA ILE A 24 25.71 -12.95 -10.23
C ILE A 24 25.23 -12.03 -11.37
N TYR A 25 24.80 -10.81 -11.06
CA TYR A 25 24.33 -9.84 -12.06
C TYR A 25 25.43 -8.92 -12.59
N ASP A 26 26.49 -8.71 -11.83
CA ASP A 26 27.56 -7.76 -12.16
C ASP A 26 28.95 -8.35 -11.90
N ASP A 27 29.60 -8.77 -12.98
CA ASP A 27 30.96 -9.32 -12.95
C ASP A 27 32.01 -8.32 -12.44
N LYS A 28 31.71 -7.01 -12.45
CA LYS A 28 32.61 -5.98 -11.90
C LYS A 28 32.64 -6.02 -10.37
N LEU A 29 31.61 -6.60 -9.75
CA LEU A 29 31.54 -6.73 -8.30
C LEU A 29 32.46 -7.88 -7.85
N GLY A 30 33.61 -7.50 -7.31
CA GLY A 30 34.63 -8.44 -6.83
C GLY A 30 34.23 -9.21 -5.55
N GLU A 31 35.19 -9.99 -5.06
CA GLU A 31 35.10 -10.63 -3.74
C GLU A 31 34.83 -9.58 -2.65
N VAL A 32 33.97 -9.94 -1.68
CA VAL A 32 33.68 -9.06 -0.56
C VAL A 32 34.78 -9.20 0.49
N ASP A 33 35.35 -8.09 0.93
CA ASP A 33 36.19 -8.06 2.12
C ASP A 33 35.35 -8.00 3.39
N ALA A 34 35.88 -8.53 4.50
CA ALA A 34 35.14 -8.63 5.76
C ALA A 34 34.69 -7.26 6.31
N ALA A 35 35.48 -6.21 6.09
CA ALA A 35 35.17 -4.86 6.59
C ALA A 35 33.99 -4.23 5.82
N ARG A 36 33.98 -4.40 4.49
CA ARG A 36 32.88 -3.97 3.63
C ARG A 36 31.59 -4.70 3.93
N LEU A 37 31.67 -6.02 4.12
CA LEU A 37 30.52 -6.81 4.50
C LEU A 37 29.96 -6.38 5.86
N ALA A 38 30.83 -6.12 6.85
CA ALA A 38 30.44 -5.60 8.15
C ALA A 38 29.73 -4.24 8.04
N ALA A 39 30.27 -3.30 7.27
CA ALA A 39 29.65 -1.98 7.05
C ALA A 39 28.25 -2.08 6.40
N TRP A 40 28.09 -3.01 5.46
CA TRP A 40 26.77 -3.30 4.87
C TRP A 40 25.82 -3.89 5.91
N ALA A 41 26.29 -4.85 6.70
CA ALA A 41 25.48 -5.51 7.73
C ALA A 41 25.02 -4.53 8.83
N GLU A 42 25.86 -3.59 9.27
CA GLU A 42 25.47 -2.55 10.22
C GLU A 42 24.33 -1.69 9.66
N SER A 43 24.42 -1.34 8.38
CA SER A 43 23.37 -0.57 7.70
C SER A 43 22.07 -1.38 7.55
N VAL A 44 22.18 -2.66 7.20
CA VAL A 44 21.04 -3.59 7.11
C VAL A 44 20.35 -3.71 8.46
N GLN A 45 21.12 -3.88 9.54
CA GLN A 45 20.57 -4.00 10.89
C GLN A 45 19.90 -2.71 11.35
N ARG A 46 20.52 -1.55 11.11
CA ARG A 46 19.94 -0.26 11.49
C ARG A 46 18.53 -0.06 10.93
N TRP A 47 18.26 -0.59 9.73
CA TRP A 47 16.96 -0.48 9.08
C TRP A 47 16.07 -1.71 9.26
N GLU A 48 16.54 -2.71 10.00
CA GLU A 48 15.85 -3.99 10.24
C GLU A 48 15.40 -4.63 8.92
N LEU A 49 16.29 -4.64 7.93
CA LEU A 49 16.01 -5.23 6.62
C LEU A 49 16.29 -6.72 6.65
N THR A 50 15.39 -7.50 6.03
CA THR A 50 15.52 -8.95 5.95
C THR A 50 16.17 -9.36 4.62
N ALA A 51 16.72 -10.59 4.56
CA ALA A 51 17.30 -11.10 3.31
C ALA A 51 16.34 -11.05 2.11
N PRO A 52 15.04 -11.39 2.24
CA PRO A 52 14.07 -11.19 1.14
C PRO A 52 14.01 -9.75 0.62
N ASP A 53 14.03 -8.75 1.50
CA ASP A 53 13.95 -7.34 1.10
C ASP A 53 15.20 -6.92 0.32
N LEU A 54 16.37 -7.37 0.78
CA LEU A 54 17.65 -7.07 0.12
C LEU A 54 17.78 -7.77 -1.22
N LEU A 55 17.42 -9.04 -1.32
CA LEU A 55 17.52 -9.81 -2.56
C LEU A 55 16.64 -9.23 -3.67
N GLU A 56 15.40 -8.88 -3.34
CA GLU A 56 14.50 -8.16 -4.25
C GLU A 56 15.04 -6.76 -4.57
N GLY A 57 15.64 -6.08 -3.58
CA GLY A 57 16.30 -4.79 -3.79
C GLY A 57 17.43 -4.86 -4.83
N VAL A 58 18.24 -5.92 -4.79
CA VAL A 58 19.29 -6.17 -5.79
C VAL A 58 18.69 -6.41 -7.17
N ILE A 59 17.64 -7.25 -7.27
CA ILE A 59 16.96 -7.52 -8.54
C ILE A 59 16.49 -6.21 -9.16
N ARG A 60 15.75 -5.39 -8.40
CA ARG A 60 15.21 -4.12 -8.88
C ARG A 60 16.26 -3.12 -9.29
N HIS A 61 17.41 -3.09 -8.61
CA HIS A 61 18.52 -2.24 -9.01
C HIS A 61 18.96 -2.60 -10.43
N TYR A 62 19.24 -3.87 -10.71
CA TYR A 62 19.73 -4.30 -12.02
C TYR A 62 18.66 -4.35 -13.11
N GLU A 63 17.37 -4.48 -12.75
CA GLU A 63 16.25 -4.28 -13.68
C GLU A 63 16.00 -2.81 -14.00
N SER A 64 16.30 -1.90 -13.07
CA SER A 64 16.30 -0.48 -13.37
C SER A 64 17.45 -0.18 -14.34
N ASN A 65 17.21 0.64 -15.36
CA ASN A 65 18.19 0.95 -16.38
C ASN A 65 19.36 1.74 -15.76
N THR A 66 20.32 1.02 -15.18
CA THR A 66 21.42 1.54 -14.36
C THR A 66 22.61 2.00 -15.19
N GLU A 67 22.53 1.96 -16.52
CA GLU A 67 23.63 2.24 -17.43
C GLU A 67 24.88 1.40 -17.11
N GLY A 68 24.69 0.20 -16.55
CA GLY A 68 25.78 -0.71 -16.17
C GLY A 68 26.57 -0.28 -14.94
N ARG A 69 26.01 0.59 -14.09
CA ARG A 69 26.58 0.97 -12.80
C ARG A 69 26.47 -0.17 -11.78
N THR A 70 27.53 -0.35 -11.00
CA THR A 70 27.58 -1.32 -9.91
C THR A 70 26.79 -0.82 -8.70
N ILE A 71 26.08 -1.73 -8.04
CA ILE A 71 25.25 -1.43 -6.87
C ILE A 71 26.09 -0.99 -5.67
N GLY A 72 25.76 0.17 -5.09
CA GLY A 72 26.27 0.59 -3.79
C GLY A 72 25.33 0.21 -2.64
N ILE A 73 25.81 0.29 -1.40
CA ILE A 73 24.95 0.08 -0.21
C ILE A 73 23.78 1.06 -0.17
N GLY A 74 24.00 2.31 -0.60
CA GLY A 74 22.93 3.31 -0.68
C GLY A 74 21.80 2.92 -1.63
N ASP A 75 22.15 2.42 -2.82
CA ASP A 75 21.20 1.90 -3.80
C ASP A 75 20.44 0.70 -3.23
N LEU A 76 21.16 -0.26 -2.63
CA LEU A 76 20.56 -1.45 -2.03
C LEU A 76 19.53 -1.08 -0.94
N LEU A 77 19.90 -0.20 -0.01
CA LEU A 77 19.01 0.24 1.07
C LEU A 77 17.79 0.98 0.52
N HIS A 78 17.96 1.79 -0.53
CA HIS A 78 16.86 2.47 -1.18
C HIS A 78 15.86 1.45 -1.74
N HIS A 79 16.30 0.54 -2.60
CA HIS A 79 15.41 -0.44 -3.22
C HIS A 79 14.80 -1.41 -2.21
N ALA A 80 15.54 -1.89 -1.22
CA ALA A 80 15.03 -2.79 -0.20
C ALA A 80 13.93 -2.15 0.66
N ARG A 81 14.07 -0.87 1.00
CA ARG A 81 13.02 -0.13 1.73
C ARG A 81 11.77 0.08 0.89
N GLU A 82 11.93 0.35 -0.41
CA GLU A 82 10.81 0.44 -1.34
C GLU A 82 10.06 -0.90 -1.47
N VAL A 83 10.79 -2.01 -1.52
CA VAL A 83 10.21 -3.37 -1.52
C VAL A 83 9.39 -3.62 -0.28
N ARG A 84 9.94 -3.33 0.90
CA ARG A 84 9.24 -3.50 2.17
C ARG A 84 7.97 -2.64 2.23
N ARG A 85 8.05 -1.39 1.77
CA ARG A 85 6.89 -0.49 1.70
C ARG A 85 5.80 -1.06 0.80
N GLN A 86 6.15 -1.50 -0.41
CA GLN A 86 5.19 -2.07 -1.35
C GLN A 86 4.57 -3.38 -0.83
N ARG A 87 5.33 -4.21 -0.10
CA ARG A 87 4.78 -5.41 0.54
C ARG A 87 3.72 -5.03 1.58
N ALA A 88 4.05 -4.10 2.48
CA ALA A 88 3.11 -3.62 3.50
C ALA A 88 1.86 -2.98 2.87
N GLU A 89 2.02 -2.23 1.77
CA GLU A 89 0.89 -1.66 1.02
C GLU A 89 -0.02 -2.75 0.43
N ARG A 90 0.55 -3.83 -0.13
CA ARG A 90 -0.20 -4.96 -0.67
C ARG A 90 -0.92 -5.74 0.42
N GLU A 91 -0.25 -6.03 1.52
CA GLU A 91 -0.84 -6.71 2.69
C GLU A 91 -2.02 -5.91 3.23
N LYS A 92 -1.86 -4.59 3.43
CA LYS A 92 -2.94 -3.70 3.85
C LYS A 92 -4.09 -3.66 2.84
N ALA A 93 -3.79 -3.68 1.54
CA ALA A 93 -4.82 -3.72 0.50
C ALA A 93 -5.62 -5.04 0.54
N VAL A 94 -4.96 -6.16 0.85
CA VAL A 94 -5.62 -7.45 1.08
C VAL A 94 -6.50 -7.38 2.33
N GLU A 95 -6.01 -6.90 3.46
CA GLU A 95 -6.79 -6.72 4.69
C GLU A 95 -8.05 -5.86 4.45
N VAL A 96 -7.91 -4.75 3.73
CA VAL A 96 -9.05 -3.88 3.37
C VAL A 96 -10.04 -4.61 2.48
N ARG A 97 -9.57 -5.41 1.53
CA ARG A 97 -10.43 -6.20 0.63
C ARG A 97 -11.16 -7.32 1.38
N GLU A 98 -10.49 -8.00 2.28
CA GLU A 98 -11.07 -9.06 3.12
C GLU A 98 -12.10 -8.47 4.10
N GLY A 99 -11.75 -7.37 4.76
CA GLY A 99 -12.70 -6.63 5.60
C GLY A 99 -13.94 -6.17 4.83
N ALA A 100 -13.76 -5.73 3.57
CA ALA A 100 -14.88 -5.38 2.70
C ALA A 100 -15.78 -6.57 2.36
N ALA A 101 -15.24 -7.78 2.25
CA ALA A 101 -15.99 -8.97 1.88
C ALA A 101 -16.96 -9.44 2.99
N VAL A 102 -16.65 -9.12 4.26
CA VAL A 102 -17.50 -9.44 5.42
C VAL A 102 -18.69 -8.48 5.56
N LEU A 103 -18.66 -7.33 4.88
CA LEU A 103 -19.74 -6.37 4.99
C LEU A 103 -21.01 -6.82 4.23
N PRO A 104 -22.23 -6.52 4.74
CA PRO A 104 -23.49 -6.98 4.14
C PRO A 104 -23.65 -6.57 2.68
N ALA A 105 -24.47 -7.29 1.90
CA ALA A 105 -24.77 -6.93 0.51
C ALA A 105 -25.25 -5.46 0.38
N GLY A 106 -24.59 -4.67 -0.48
CA GLY A 106 -24.80 -3.22 -0.61
C GLY A 106 -23.78 -2.34 0.13
N SER A 107 -22.81 -2.95 0.80
CA SER A 107 -21.70 -2.33 1.54
C SER A 107 -20.57 -1.74 0.66
N ARG A 108 -20.96 -1.08 -0.43
CA ARG A 108 -20.06 -0.28 -1.25
C ARG A 108 -20.68 1.06 -1.54
N TYR A 109 -20.07 2.11 -1.02
CA TYR A 109 -20.51 3.47 -1.26
C TYR A 109 -19.41 4.24 -1.98
N ALA A 110 -19.72 4.70 -3.19
CA ALA A 110 -18.76 5.43 -4.04
C ALA A 110 -17.41 4.69 -4.22
N GLY A 111 -17.42 3.36 -4.31
CA GLY A 111 -16.21 2.54 -4.46
C GLY A 111 -15.46 2.26 -3.15
N LEU A 112 -15.89 2.82 -2.03
CA LEU A 112 -15.31 2.57 -0.71
C LEU A 112 -15.98 1.37 -0.01
N PRO A 113 -15.21 0.56 0.75
CA PRO A 113 -15.71 -0.60 1.48
C PRO A 113 -16.39 -0.17 2.79
N ILE A 114 -17.45 0.61 2.68
CA ILE A 114 -18.23 1.09 3.83
C ILE A 114 -19.67 0.59 3.74
N ASN A 115 -20.18 0.11 4.87
CA ASN A 115 -21.58 -0.27 4.98
C ASN A 115 -22.48 0.96 5.10
N ALA A 116 -22.83 1.55 3.96
CA ALA A 116 -23.71 2.70 3.85
C ALA A 116 -25.21 2.35 3.83
N THR A 117 -25.59 1.07 3.84
CA THR A 117 -26.98 0.62 3.89
C THR A 117 -27.48 0.46 5.33
N GLY A 118 -28.75 0.78 5.57
CA GLY A 118 -29.42 0.70 6.87
C GLY A 118 -30.14 2.00 7.26
N ASN A 119 -30.49 2.10 8.53
CA ASN A 119 -31.23 3.26 9.06
C ASN A 119 -30.47 4.57 8.83
N PRO A 120 -31.12 5.61 8.29
CA PRO A 120 -30.47 6.87 7.96
C PRO A 120 -29.89 7.54 9.20
N VAL A 121 -28.63 7.98 9.11
CA VAL A 121 -28.01 8.84 10.12
C VAL A 121 -28.41 10.27 9.80
N ARG A 122 -29.44 10.79 10.48
CA ARG A 122 -30.07 12.08 10.13
C ARG A 122 -29.07 13.23 10.05
N ALA A 123 -28.15 13.31 11.02
CA ALA A 123 -27.07 14.31 11.03
C ALA A 123 -26.24 14.32 9.74
N ALA A 124 -26.00 13.16 9.11
CA ALA A 124 -25.24 13.09 7.86
C ALA A 124 -26.02 13.70 6.69
N TYR A 125 -27.35 13.71 6.72
CA TYR A 125 -28.16 14.39 5.73
C TYR A 125 -28.29 15.88 6.02
N ASP A 126 -28.43 16.25 7.29
CA ASP A 126 -28.61 17.65 7.72
C ASP A 126 -27.35 18.48 7.43
N ILE A 127 -26.16 18.00 7.85
CA ILE A 127 -24.87 18.69 7.67
C ILE A 127 -24.56 18.92 6.19
N ASN A 128 -24.97 18.00 5.33
CA ASN A 128 -24.71 18.09 3.88
C ASN A 128 -25.84 18.81 3.11
N GLY A 129 -26.83 19.38 3.80
CA GLY A 129 -27.99 20.03 3.17
C GLY A 129 -28.79 19.08 2.26
N ALA A 130 -28.65 17.78 2.47
CA ALA A 130 -29.23 16.76 1.61
C ALA A 130 -30.74 16.62 1.87
N VAL A 131 -31.19 16.82 3.12
CA VAL A 131 -32.61 16.73 3.48
C VAL A 131 -33.49 17.67 2.67
N GLU A 132 -32.97 18.82 2.23
CA GLU A 132 -33.71 19.87 1.53
C GLU A 132 -33.78 19.68 0.01
N ARG A 133 -33.16 18.61 -0.51
CA ARG A 133 -33.01 18.38 -1.97
C ARG A 133 -33.57 17.03 -2.37
N CYS A 134 -34.19 16.95 -3.54
CA CYS A 134 -34.46 15.66 -4.17
C CYS A 134 -33.14 15.03 -4.66
N CYS A 135 -33.02 13.70 -4.63
CA CYS A 135 -31.84 13.02 -5.16
C CYS A 135 -31.97 12.78 -6.67
N PRO A 136 -31.08 13.33 -7.52
CA PRO A 136 -31.14 13.10 -8.97
C PRO A 136 -30.69 11.68 -9.39
N LYS A 137 -30.14 10.88 -8.45
CA LYS A 137 -29.66 9.51 -8.73
C LYS A 137 -30.62 8.42 -8.30
N CYS A 138 -31.13 8.48 -7.06
CA CYS A 138 -32.05 7.46 -6.54
C CYS A 138 -33.51 7.93 -6.50
N GLY A 139 -33.80 9.18 -6.87
CA GLY A 139 -35.17 9.71 -6.88
C GLY A 139 -35.76 10.02 -5.49
N ALA A 140 -35.02 9.81 -4.40
CA ALA A 140 -35.51 10.09 -3.05
C ALA A 140 -35.99 11.53 -2.90
N ALA A 141 -37.17 11.72 -2.31
CA ALA A 141 -37.81 13.01 -2.09
C ALA A 141 -37.11 13.82 -0.98
N ILE A 142 -37.50 15.09 -0.86
CA ILE A 142 -37.10 15.96 0.26
C ILE A 142 -37.52 15.30 1.57
N GLY A 143 -36.62 15.25 2.55
CA GLY A 143 -36.86 14.64 3.86
C GLY A 143 -36.69 13.11 3.92
N ASP A 144 -36.83 12.41 2.80
CA ASP A 144 -36.67 10.96 2.71
C ASP A 144 -35.20 10.56 2.59
N PRO A 145 -34.78 9.40 3.14
CA PRO A 145 -33.42 8.91 2.97
C PRO A 145 -33.15 8.45 1.54
N CYS A 146 -31.88 8.52 1.11
CA CYS A 146 -31.48 7.91 -0.15
C CYS A 146 -31.66 6.39 -0.10
N ILE A 147 -31.99 5.78 -1.25
CA ILE A 147 -32.21 4.34 -1.36
C ILE A 147 -31.09 3.71 -2.20
N ALA A 148 -30.52 2.61 -1.69
CA ALA A 148 -29.51 1.83 -2.38
C ALA A 148 -30.13 0.99 -3.50
N LYS A 149 -29.30 0.46 -4.42
CA LYS A 149 -29.77 -0.48 -5.47
C LYS A 149 -30.48 -1.73 -4.92
N THR A 150 -30.18 -2.10 -3.67
CA THR A 150 -30.81 -3.21 -2.96
C THR A 150 -32.22 -2.88 -2.42
N GLY A 151 -32.71 -1.66 -2.61
CA GLY A 151 -34.00 -1.19 -2.07
C GLY A 151 -33.94 -0.76 -0.59
N LEU A 152 -32.80 -0.96 0.07
CA LEU A 152 -32.60 -0.54 1.46
C LEU A 152 -32.28 0.96 1.55
N GLY A 153 -32.75 1.59 2.64
CA GLY A 153 -32.34 2.95 2.98
C GLY A 153 -30.82 3.07 3.17
N GLN A 154 -30.28 4.25 2.90
CA GLN A 154 -28.88 4.57 3.09
C GLN A 154 -28.65 5.40 4.35
N LYS A 155 -27.65 5.01 5.13
CA LYS A 155 -27.13 5.72 6.32
C LYS A 155 -26.66 7.13 5.99
N ILE A 156 -26.10 7.32 4.80
CA ILE A 156 -25.53 8.59 4.31
C ILE A 156 -26.16 8.99 2.96
N PRO A 157 -26.29 10.30 2.68
CA PRO A 157 -26.89 10.77 1.43
C PRO A 157 -26.04 10.40 0.23
N CYS A 158 -26.66 10.05 -0.89
CA CYS A 158 -25.98 9.85 -2.16
C CYS A 158 -25.12 11.07 -2.55
N LEU A 159 -23.93 10.81 -3.10
CA LEU A 159 -23.03 11.86 -3.57
C LEU A 159 -23.68 12.77 -4.62
N ALA A 160 -24.54 12.21 -5.46
CA ALA A 160 -25.36 12.96 -6.42
C ALA A 160 -26.36 13.92 -5.77
N ARG A 161 -26.90 13.59 -4.59
CA ARG A 161 -27.78 14.47 -3.82
C ARG A 161 -26.98 15.62 -3.19
N MET A 162 -25.81 15.31 -2.63
CA MET A 162 -24.92 16.33 -2.03
C MET A 162 -24.39 17.32 -3.07
N THR A 163 -23.95 16.82 -4.22
CA THR A 163 -23.31 17.61 -5.27
C THR A 163 -24.27 18.19 -6.31
N GLY A 164 -25.55 17.77 -6.31
CA GLY A 164 -26.55 18.14 -7.31
C GLY A 164 -26.29 17.56 -8.71
N ARG A 165 -25.21 16.78 -8.90
CA ARG A 165 -24.83 16.20 -10.18
C ARG A 165 -25.25 14.74 -10.25
N SER A 166 -25.95 14.34 -11.32
CA SER A 166 -26.22 12.94 -11.64
C SER A 166 -24.92 12.27 -12.12
N GLY A 167 -23.98 12.05 -11.20
CA GLY A 167 -22.73 11.35 -11.50
C GLY A 167 -22.99 9.89 -11.85
N ALA A 168 -22.99 9.58 -13.14
CA ALA A 168 -22.69 8.25 -13.64
C ALA A 168 -21.24 7.92 -13.21
N VAL A 169 -21.09 6.98 -12.28
CA VAL A 169 -19.81 6.35 -11.99
C VAL A 169 -20.04 4.86 -12.16
N GLY A 170 -19.57 4.33 -13.28
CA GLY A 170 -19.48 2.90 -13.58
C GLY A 170 -20.47 2.38 -14.62
N GLU A 171 -20.09 2.48 -15.88
CA GLU A 171 -20.21 1.33 -16.82
C GLU A 171 -18.77 0.90 -17.17
N PRO A 172 -18.55 -0.39 -17.48
CA PRO A 172 -17.26 -1.08 -17.36
C PRO A 172 -16.12 -0.50 -18.21
#